data_AF-A0A9C8SY03-F1
#
_entry.id   AF-A0A9C8SY03-F1
#
_cell.length_a   1.000
_cell.length_b   1.000
_cell.length_c   1.000
_cell.angle_alpha   90.00
_cell.angle_beta   90.00
_cell.angle_gamma   90.00
#
_symmetry.space_group_name_H-M   'P 1'
#
loop_
_entity.id
_entity.type
_entity.pdbx_description
1 polymer ?
#
loop_
_entity_poly.entity_id
_entity_poly.type
_entity_poly.pdbx_seq_one_letter_code
_entity_poly.pdbx_strand_id
1 'polypeptide(L)'
;MTDHFHFKGIGEQDITRFPLVTPDNVHLLLTRCRGGDRGPVLLSHGLGVSSEIFTTDAIDTSLAAFLYQAGYDVWLLDFRVSILLPASRLQCTGDDVAFHDYPAAVAKIRTITGARDIQVVAHCFGATTFIMSMLAGLQGVRSAVCSQVATHMVTPRLTRLKAALRLARMARVLGIDHFDASPPEPESLRNRLFDLLLLGYPIRRGERCSNPVCRRIAFMYAELYNHANLTGELHADLKDLFGVANISAFMHLATMVRTGFVVNRRGSDIYLPWLGRLNIPVTFIHGSDNVCFFPESTEISCDLLGKHNGRDLYHRVLVPGYGHIDCIFGRNAHRDVFPAIVAHLDATSRPVPRRLREEKAAIAAGLTFRERMAGRFEGSDDSGQTVKGRLSLSLAIVIPDLAGFTRDPGHRGALTGTVRHPMFGVPVPADRGVFRLFAPAEDPETRLMVYQLWFRSNGTRFFLDGEKRLRNDWYLDLWPDSTTLFVTLYEGEDAGGRVRGRGKIRLSPLGLLRMMTTFAALNRNSASARRQTLCRFLGFFVRNIVAIYLPFLHSKRAGR
;
A
#
# COMPACT_ATOMS: atom_id res chain seq x y z
N MET A 1 16.29 8.08 -0.06
CA MET A 1 15.61 6.80 0.17
C MET A 1 15.85 5.97 -1.08
N THR A 2 16.48 4.83 -0.87
CA THR A 2 17.03 3.89 -1.84
C THR A 2 15.92 3.19 -2.66
N ASP A 3 16.25 2.80 -3.90
CA ASP A 3 15.48 1.92 -4.79
C ASP A 3 15.24 0.52 -4.15
N HIS A 4 14.48 0.42 -3.05
CA HIS A 4 14.37 -0.82 -2.27
C HIS A 4 12.94 -1.35 -2.17
N PHE A 5 12.44 -1.86 -3.29
CA PHE A 5 11.46 -2.93 -3.22
C PHE A 5 11.95 -4.09 -4.08
N HIS A 6 13.12 -4.60 -3.74
CA HIS A 6 13.59 -5.88 -4.27
C HIS A 6 12.96 -6.98 -3.40
N PHE A 7 11.90 -7.59 -3.91
CA PHE A 7 11.26 -8.70 -3.22
C PHE A 7 12.15 -9.93 -3.39
N LYS A 8 13.00 -10.20 -2.39
CA LYS A 8 13.88 -11.38 -2.39
C LYS A 8 13.05 -12.64 -2.66
N GLY A 9 13.36 -13.35 -3.75
CA GLY A 9 12.68 -14.58 -4.16
C GLY A 9 11.42 -14.41 -5.02
N ILE A 10 11.08 -13.19 -5.47
CA ILE A 10 9.95 -12.90 -6.36
C ILE A 10 10.45 -12.12 -7.59
N GLY A 11 10.09 -12.56 -8.79
CA GLY A 11 10.48 -11.88 -10.03
C GLY A 11 9.79 -10.51 -10.19
N GLU A 12 10.53 -9.47 -10.55
CA GLU A 12 9.97 -8.11 -10.72
C GLU A 12 8.82 -8.06 -11.73
N GLN A 13 8.88 -8.89 -12.78
CA GLN A 13 7.83 -9.00 -13.79
C GLN A 13 6.49 -9.52 -13.24
N ASP A 14 6.52 -10.21 -12.10
CA ASP A 14 5.36 -10.81 -11.44
C ASP A 14 4.76 -9.89 -10.39
N ILE A 15 5.33 -8.69 -10.23
CA ILE A 15 4.90 -7.69 -9.26
C ILE A 15 4.08 -6.60 -9.96
N THR A 16 2.86 -6.37 -9.49
CA THR A 16 2.00 -5.30 -10.01
C THR A 16 1.32 -4.55 -8.87
N ARG A 17 1.28 -3.23 -8.96
CA ARG A 17 0.65 -2.36 -7.96
C ARG A 17 -0.70 -1.84 -8.46
N PHE A 18 -1.69 -1.89 -7.59
CA PHE A 18 -3.06 -1.46 -7.85
C PHE A 18 -3.47 -0.43 -6.80
N PRO A 19 -3.52 0.87 -7.14
CA PRO A 19 -4.11 1.85 -6.25
C PRO A 19 -5.61 1.55 -6.07
N LEU A 20 -6.09 1.80 -4.87
CA LEU A 20 -7.48 1.62 -4.47
C LEU A 20 -7.95 2.88 -3.73
N VAL A 21 -9.20 3.27 -3.94
CA VAL A 21 -9.85 4.34 -3.16
C VAL A 21 -11.05 3.71 -2.47
N THR A 22 -11.14 3.89 -1.16
CA THR A 22 -12.27 3.41 -0.36
C THR A 22 -13.51 4.29 -0.55
N PRO A 23 -14.72 3.82 -0.17
CA PRO A 23 -15.93 4.64 -0.24
C PRO A 23 -15.87 5.95 0.55
N ASP A 24 -15.07 6.00 1.62
CA ASP A 24 -14.80 7.19 2.43
C ASP A 24 -13.58 8.01 1.93
N ASN A 25 -13.20 7.84 0.65
CA ASN A 25 -12.15 8.60 -0.05
C ASN A 25 -10.73 8.45 0.51
N VAL A 26 -10.39 7.29 1.08
CA VAL A 26 -9.02 6.99 1.53
C VAL A 26 -8.28 6.21 0.44
N HIS A 27 -7.06 6.67 0.12
CA HIS A 27 -6.19 6.02 -0.85
C HIS A 27 -5.40 4.88 -0.21
N LEU A 28 -5.61 3.66 -0.71
CA LEU A 28 -4.93 2.43 -0.31
C LEU A 28 -4.09 1.87 -1.46
N LEU A 29 -3.24 0.88 -1.15
CA LEU A 29 -2.42 0.19 -2.13
C LEU A 29 -2.55 -1.33 -1.99
N LEU A 30 -2.75 -1.99 -3.12
CA LEU A 30 -2.61 -3.44 -3.25
C LEU A 30 -1.38 -3.74 -4.10
N THR A 31 -0.44 -4.53 -3.58
CA THR A 31 0.69 -5.06 -4.36
C THR A 31 0.47 -6.55 -4.60
N ARG A 32 0.41 -6.95 -5.87
CA ARG A 32 0.23 -8.35 -6.28
C ARG A 32 1.58 -8.95 -6.62
N CYS A 33 1.88 -10.12 -6.07
CA CYS A 33 2.99 -10.98 -6.46
C CYS A 33 2.40 -12.27 -7.07
N ARG A 34 2.43 -12.38 -8.40
CA ARG A 34 1.73 -13.44 -9.14
C ARG A 34 2.59 -14.71 -9.20
N GLY A 35 2.47 -15.59 -8.21
CA GLY A 35 3.19 -16.87 -8.19
C GLY A 35 2.55 -17.92 -9.08
N GLY A 36 1.36 -18.38 -8.71
CA GLY A 36 0.70 -19.48 -9.41
C GLY A 36 -0.82 -19.45 -9.36
N ASP A 37 -1.40 -20.64 -9.55
CA ASP A 37 -2.80 -20.83 -9.86
C ASP A 37 -3.63 -21.32 -8.67
N ARG A 38 -3.06 -21.44 -7.45
CA ARG A 38 -3.75 -21.92 -6.23
C ARG A 38 -4.82 -20.95 -5.69
N GLY A 39 -4.92 -19.77 -6.31
CA GLY A 39 -5.92 -18.74 -6.00
C GLY A 39 -5.36 -17.58 -5.17
N PRO A 40 -6.14 -16.50 -5.02
CA PRO A 40 -5.70 -15.28 -4.35
C PRO A 40 -5.63 -15.43 -2.82
N VAL A 41 -4.53 -14.94 -2.24
CA VAL A 41 -4.29 -14.84 -0.79
C VAL A 41 -3.93 -13.40 -0.44
N LEU A 42 -4.72 -12.76 0.41
CA LEU A 42 -4.49 -11.41 0.92
C LEU A 42 -3.67 -11.45 2.21
N LEU A 43 -2.53 -10.77 2.26
CA LEU A 43 -1.76 -10.54 3.47
C LEU A 43 -2.08 -9.16 4.05
N SER A 44 -2.48 -9.13 5.31
CA SER A 44 -2.87 -7.91 6.03
C SER A 44 -2.02 -7.69 7.28
N HIS A 45 -1.32 -6.55 7.33
CA HIS A 45 -0.35 -6.22 8.36
C HIS A 45 -0.99 -5.60 9.62
N GLY A 46 -0.16 -5.34 10.65
CA GLY A 46 -0.57 -4.74 11.92
C GLY A 46 -0.60 -3.21 11.92
N LEU A 47 -0.76 -2.62 13.10
CA LEU A 47 -0.69 -1.17 13.31
C LEU A 47 0.77 -0.72 13.40
N GLY A 48 1.12 0.42 12.79
CA GLY A 48 2.46 1.01 12.90
C GLY A 48 3.53 0.29 12.07
N VAL A 49 3.10 -0.55 11.12
CA VAL A 49 3.92 -1.27 10.15
C VAL A 49 3.26 -1.17 8.76
N SER A 50 3.89 -1.74 7.74
CA SER A 50 3.37 -1.84 6.37
C SER A 50 3.31 -3.29 5.91
N SER A 51 2.95 -3.51 4.64
CA SER A 51 3.09 -4.82 4.01
C SER A 51 4.53 -5.34 3.94
N GLU A 52 5.54 -4.51 4.22
CA GLU A 52 6.96 -4.90 4.19
C GLU A 52 7.31 -5.96 5.24
N ILE A 53 6.53 -6.08 6.31
CA ILE A 53 6.73 -7.18 7.28
C ILE A 53 6.61 -8.55 6.63
N PHE A 54 5.90 -8.66 5.50
CA PHE A 54 5.74 -9.91 4.75
C PHE A 54 6.78 -10.10 3.64
N THR A 55 7.60 -9.09 3.36
CA THR A 55 8.48 -9.04 2.18
C THR A 55 9.91 -8.64 2.50
N THR A 56 10.22 -8.32 3.77
CA THR A 56 11.56 -7.94 4.22
C THR A 56 12.62 -8.93 3.73
N ASP A 57 13.71 -8.40 3.22
CA ASP A 57 14.87 -9.11 2.70
C ASP A 57 15.94 -9.41 3.77
N ALA A 58 15.77 -8.84 4.97
CA ALA A 58 16.60 -9.06 6.15
C ALA A 58 16.48 -10.49 6.76
N ILE A 59 15.67 -11.35 6.16
CA ILE A 59 15.54 -12.77 6.47
C ILE A 59 15.69 -13.62 5.20
N ASP A 60 15.96 -14.92 5.38
CA ASP A 60 16.22 -15.83 4.26
C ASP A 60 15.03 -15.98 3.32
N THR A 61 13.84 -16.18 3.88
CA THR A 61 12.60 -16.34 3.12
C THR A 61 11.46 -15.61 3.80
N SER A 62 10.92 -14.61 3.12
CA SER A 62 9.77 -13.83 3.57
C SER A 62 8.47 -14.60 3.34
N LEU A 63 7.40 -14.28 4.08
CA LEU A 63 6.10 -14.95 3.94
C LEU A 63 5.55 -14.80 2.51
N ALA A 64 5.68 -13.62 1.91
CA ALA A 64 5.24 -13.38 0.54
C ALA A 64 6.00 -14.27 -0.46
N ALA A 65 7.33 -14.38 -0.32
CA ALA A 65 8.14 -15.23 -1.19
C ALA A 65 7.81 -16.71 -0.99
N PHE A 66 7.60 -17.15 0.26
CA PHE A 66 7.21 -18.53 0.56
C PHE A 66 5.89 -18.93 -0.09
N LEU A 67 4.86 -18.08 0.04
CA LEU A 67 3.55 -18.31 -0.58
C LEU A 67 3.60 -18.21 -2.11
N TYR A 68 4.39 -17.28 -2.64
CA TYR A 68 4.64 -17.14 -4.07
C TYR A 68 5.26 -18.43 -4.65
N GLN A 69 6.29 -18.97 -4.01
CA GLN A 69 6.93 -20.24 -4.40
C GLN A 69 6.00 -21.44 -4.23
N ALA A 70 5.11 -21.41 -3.24
CA ALA A 70 4.05 -22.40 -3.10
C ALA A 70 2.95 -22.31 -4.19
N GLY A 71 3.02 -21.33 -5.11
CA GLY A 71 2.12 -21.21 -6.25
C GLY A 71 0.84 -20.45 -5.96
N TYR A 72 0.82 -19.60 -4.93
CA TYR A 72 -0.31 -18.70 -4.66
C TYR A 72 -0.23 -17.41 -5.47
N ASP A 73 -1.39 -16.80 -5.69
CA ASP A 73 -1.49 -15.42 -6.17
C ASP A 73 -1.53 -14.49 -4.93
N VAL A 74 -0.38 -13.93 -4.56
CA VAL A 74 -0.21 -13.22 -3.28
C VAL A 74 -0.57 -11.74 -3.45
N TRP A 75 -1.37 -11.22 -2.53
CA TRP A 75 -1.83 -9.83 -2.52
C TRP A 75 -1.49 -9.19 -1.18
N LEU A 76 -0.64 -8.17 -1.22
CA LEU A 76 -0.24 -7.38 -0.07
C LEU A 76 -1.16 -6.18 0.05
N LEU A 77 -1.81 -6.01 1.19
CA LEU A 77 -2.65 -4.86 1.47
C LEU A 77 -1.91 -3.87 2.36
N ASP A 78 -1.62 -2.70 1.80
CA ASP A 78 -1.34 -1.49 2.58
C ASP A 78 -2.65 -0.72 2.73
N PHE A 79 -3.27 -0.88 3.90
CA PHE A 79 -4.53 -0.23 4.26
C PHE A 79 -4.27 1.08 5.03
N ARG A 80 -5.31 1.79 5.48
CA ARG A 80 -5.18 3.21 5.92
C ARG A 80 -4.20 3.47 7.06
N VAL A 81 -3.75 2.43 7.76
CA VAL A 81 -2.77 2.52 8.86
C VAL A 81 -1.32 2.18 8.43
N SER A 82 -1.10 1.82 7.16
CA SER A 82 0.22 1.46 6.64
C SER A 82 1.17 2.65 6.65
N ILE A 83 2.36 2.46 7.22
CA ILE A 83 3.40 3.50 7.27
C ILE A 83 3.89 3.94 5.88
N LEU A 84 3.66 3.12 4.84
CA LEU A 84 3.95 3.47 3.45
C LEU A 84 2.96 4.48 2.85
N LEU A 85 1.79 4.63 3.46
CA LEU A 85 0.73 5.49 2.95
C LEU A 85 0.64 6.80 3.71
N PRO A 86 0.42 7.95 3.03
CA PRO A 86 0.10 9.21 3.69
C PRO A 86 -1.11 9.10 4.62
N ALA A 87 -2.05 8.21 4.29
CA ALA A 87 -3.26 7.94 5.07
C ALA A 87 -2.98 7.54 6.53
N SER A 88 -1.81 6.95 6.83
CA SER A 88 -1.44 6.55 8.20
C SER A 88 -1.37 7.70 9.21
N ARG A 89 -1.18 8.94 8.70
CA ARG A 89 -1.19 10.17 9.51
C ARG A 89 -2.58 10.72 9.75
N LEU A 90 -3.58 10.26 9.02
CA LEU A 90 -4.97 10.64 9.23
C LEU A 90 -5.55 9.85 10.41
N GLN A 91 -6.47 10.49 11.13
CA GLN A 91 -7.15 9.86 12.25
C GLN A 91 -8.17 8.85 11.74
N CYS A 92 -8.07 7.60 12.20
CA CYS A 92 -9.01 6.54 11.88
C CYS A 92 -9.17 5.57 13.06
N THR A 93 -10.11 4.65 12.98
CA THR A 93 -10.24 3.53 13.92
C THR A 93 -10.38 2.20 13.22
N GLY A 94 -10.28 1.12 14.01
CA GLY A 94 -10.58 -0.24 13.54
C GLY A 94 -11.94 -0.36 12.84
N ASP A 95 -12.96 0.39 13.25
CA ASP A 95 -14.26 0.45 12.57
C ASP A 95 -14.10 0.87 11.10
N ASP A 96 -13.38 1.96 10.84
CA ASP A 96 -13.22 2.49 9.47
C ASP A 96 -12.47 1.47 8.59
N VAL A 97 -11.47 0.79 9.15
CA VAL A 97 -10.77 -0.30 8.46
C VAL A 97 -11.73 -1.45 8.14
N ALA A 98 -12.53 -1.87 9.12
CA ALA A 98 -13.46 -2.98 8.99
C ALA A 98 -14.58 -2.71 7.99
N PHE A 99 -15.12 -1.49 7.96
CA PHE A 99 -16.25 -1.12 7.11
C PHE A 99 -15.84 -0.65 5.70
N HIS A 100 -14.61 -0.20 5.49
CA HIS A 100 -14.21 0.42 4.22
C HIS A 100 -13.02 -0.25 3.54
N ASP A 101 -11.96 -0.59 4.28
CA ASP A 101 -10.69 -1.03 3.68
C ASP A 101 -10.78 -2.47 3.17
N TYR A 102 -11.18 -3.41 4.04
CA TYR A 102 -11.32 -4.82 3.65
C TYR A 102 -12.35 -5.04 2.54
N PRO A 103 -13.58 -4.48 2.60
CA PRO A 103 -14.54 -4.63 1.51
C PRO A 103 -14.01 -4.12 0.17
N ALA A 104 -13.35 -2.96 0.16
CA ALA A 104 -12.76 -2.39 -1.04
C ALA A 104 -11.61 -3.26 -1.59
N ALA A 105 -10.73 -3.75 -0.72
CA ALA A 105 -9.62 -4.61 -1.10
C ALA A 105 -10.10 -5.95 -1.67
N VAL A 106 -11.00 -6.64 -0.96
CA VAL A 106 -11.57 -7.93 -1.40
C VAL A 106 -12.31 -7.78 -2.73
N ALA A 107 -13.13 -6.72 -2.88
CA ALA A 107 -13.83 -6.45 -4.13
C ALA A 107 -12.85 -6.19 -5.30
N LYS A 108 -11.78 -5.43 -5.06
CA LYS A 108 -10.76 -5.12 -6.07
C LYS A 108 -10.01 -6.39 -6.51
N ILE A 109 -9.59 -7.23 -5.57
CA ILE A 109 -8.90 -8.50 -5.86
C ILE A 109 -9.80 -9.42 -6.67
N ARG A 110 -11.07 -9.62 -6.27
CA ARG A 110 -12.04 -10.46 -7.02
C ARG A 110 -12.32 -9.91 -8.42
N THR A 111 -12.36 -8.58 -8.56
CA THR A 111 -12.53 -7.91 -9.84
C THR A 111 -11.35 -8.21 -10.77
N ILE A 112 -10.12 -8.06 -10.29
CA ILE A 112 -8.91 -8.28 -11.09
C ILE A 112 -8.69 -9.76 -11.41
N THR A 113 -8.82 -10.63 -10.41
CA THR A 113 -8.51 -12.06 -10.54
C THR A 113 -9.64 -12.86 -11.19
N GLY A 114 -10.89 -12.43 -11.01
CA GLY A 114 -12.06 -13.23 -11.36
C GLY A 114 -12.38 -14.33 -10.37
N ALA A 115 -11.65 -14.42 -9.26
CA ALA A 115 -11.97 -15.36 -8.21
C ALA A 115 -13.32 -15.02 -7.57
N ARG A 116 -14.11 -16.06 -7.28
CA ARG A 116 -15.37 -15.92 -6.53
C ARG A 116 -15.11 -15.41 -5.12
N ASP A 117 -14.02 -15.82 -4.50
CA ASP A 117 -13.62 -15.54 -3.13
C ASP A 117 -12.08 -15.57 -2.98
N ILE A 118 -11.57 -15.11 -1.85
CA ILE A 118 -10.13 -15.06 -1.52
C ILE A 118 -9.84 -15.75 -0.17
N GLN A 119 -8.57 -16.06 0.10
CA GLN A 119 -8.11 -16.39 1.46
C GLN A 119 -7.41 -15.18 2.06
N VAL A 120 -7.36 -15.10 3.39
CA VAL A 120 -6.71 -13.99 4.09
C VAL A 120 -5.70 -14.54 5.11
N VAL A 121 -4.51 -13.98 5.16
CA VAL A 121 -3.57 -14.13 6.28
C VAL A 121 -3.42 -12.77 6.92
N ALA A 122 -3.89 -12.61 8.14
CA ALA A 122 -3.93 -11.33 8.82
C ALA A 122 -3.14 -11.39 10.14
N HIS A 123 -2.42 -10.32 10.46
CA HIS A 123 -1.58 -10.23 11.65
C HIS A 123 -1.96 -9.05 12.55
N CYS A 124 -1.94 -9.25 13.87
CA CYS A 124 -2.11 -8.19 14.87
C CYS A 124 -3.38 -7.36 14.61
N PHE A 125 -3.25 -6.03 14.51
CA PHE A 125 -4.37 -5.12 14.23
C PHE A 125 -5.07 -5.43 12.90
N GLY A 126 -4.34 -5.96 11.91
CA GLY A 126 -4.93 -6.50 10.69
C GLY A 126 -5.84 -7.68 11.01
N ALA A 127 -5.41 -8.63 11.83
CA ALA A 127 -6.26 -9.76 12.26
C ALA A 127 -7.50 -9.30 13.02
N THR A 128 -7.34 -8.38 13.99
CA THR A 128 -8.45 -7.78 14.74
C THR A 128 -9.47 -7.12 13.82
N THR A 129 -9.01 -6.23 12.93
CA THR A 129 -9.90 -5.46 12.04
C THR A 129 -10.50 -6.31 10.92
N PHE A 130 -9.81 -7.37 10.48
CA PHE A 130 -10.35 -8.37 9.56
C PHE A 130 -11.50 -9.13 10.22
N ILE A 131 -11.32 -9.61 11.46
CA ILE A 131 -12.37 -10.27 12.25
C ILE A 131 -13.57 -9.34 12.45
N MET A 132 -13.33 -8.07 12.81
CA MET A 132 -14.38 -7.06 12.88
C MET A 132 -15.12 -6.91 11.54
N SER A 133 -14.40 -6.90 10.41
CA SER A 133 -15.00 -6.80 9.06
C SER A 133 -15.87 -8.01 8.73
N MET A 134 -15.40 -9.24 9.02
CA MET A 134 -16.18 -10.46 8.85
C MET A 134 -17.47 -10.44 9.69
N LEU A 135 -17.36 -10.05 10.97
CA LEU A 135 -18.52 -9.91 11.87
C LEU A 135 -19.45 -8.76 11.44
N ALA A 136 -18.92 -7.72 10.80
CA ALA A 136 -19.70 -6.66 10.17
C ALA A 136 -20.40 -7.08 8.86
N GLY A 137 -20.05 -8.23 8.30
CA GLY A 137 -20.70 -8.80 7.11
C GLY A 137 -19.87 -8.80 5.83
N LEU A 138 -18.54 -8.68 5.92
CA LEU A 138 -17.65 -8.84 4.77
C LEU A 138 -17.93 -10.15 4.01
N GLN A 139 -18.03 -10.05 2.68
CA GLN A 139 -18.30 -11.17 1.78
C GLN A 139 -17.10 -11.44 0.87
N GLY A 140 -17.04 -12.63 0.28
CA GLY A 140 -16.01 -12.99 -0.70
C GLY A 140 -14.70 -13.46 -0.09
N VAL A 141 -14.72 -13.94 1.16
CA VAL A 141 -13.59 -14.61 1.82
C VAL A 141 -13.99 -16.05 2.14
N ARG A 142 -13.16 -17.02 1.77
CA ARG A 142 -13.45 -18.46 1.96
C ARG A 142 -12.78 -19.08 3.17
N SER A 143 -11.65 -18.54 3.62
CA SER A 143 -10.90 -19.03 4.77
C SER A 143 -9.89 -17.98 5.22
N ALA A 144 -9.40 -18.10 6.46
CA ALA A 144 -8.41 -17.17 6.98
C ALA A 144 -7.36 -17.82 7.90
N VAL A 145 -6.20 -17.19 7.99
CA VAL A 145 -5.22 -17.42 9.05
C VAL A 145 -5.09 -16.12 9.85
N CYS A 146 -5.30 -16.19 11.15
CA CYS A 146 -5.20 -15.03 12.05
C CYS A 146 -4.00 -15.21 13.00
N SER A 147 -3.05 -14.28 12.96
CA SER A 147 -1.82 -14.33 13.76
C SER A 147 -1.92 -13.41 14.99
N GLN A 148 -1.67 -14.01 16.15
CA GLN A 148 -1.55 -13.45 17.51
C GLN A 148 -2.81 -12.89 18.18
N VAL A 149 -3.84 -12.53 17.42
CA VAL A 149 -5.07 -11.95 17.98
C VAL A 149 -6.24 -12.17 17.01
N ALA A 150 -7.46 -12.21 17.56
CA ALA A 150 -8.69 -12.36 16.78
C ALA A 150 -9.85 -11.58 17.44
N THR A 151 -10.82 -12.27 18.05
CA THR A 151 -11.95 -11.63 18.74
C THR A 151 -11.58 -11.17 20.15
N HIS A 152 -10.72 -11.90 20.85
CA HIS A 152 -10.35 -11.65 22.25
C HIS A 152 -8.90 -11.20 22.40
N MET A 153 -8.63 -10.42 23.46
CA MET A 153 -7.33 -9.82 23.77
C MET A 153 -7.02 -9.95 25.26
N VAL A 154 -6.14 -10.88 25.61
CA VAL A 154 -5.60 -11.02 26.96
C VAL A 154 -4.22 -10.38 27.00
N THR A 155 -3.99 -9.44 27.91
CA THR A 155 -2.77 -8.62 27.96
C THR A 155 -2.14 -8.62 29.36
N PRO A 156 -0.83 -8.32 29.48
CA PRO A 156 -0.20 -8.10 30.77
C PRO A 156 -0.86 -6.97 31.57
N ARG A 157 -0.76 -7.06 32.90
CA ARG A 157 -1.33 -6.06 33.82
C ARG A 157 -0.83 -4.64 33.53
N LEU A 158 0.45 -4.47 33.17
CA LEU A 158 1.02 -3.17 32.83
C LEU A 158 0.37 -2.56 31.57
N THR A 159 0.16 -3.37 30.53
CA THR A 159 -0.53 -2.94 29.30
C THR A 159 -1.98 -2.54 29.60
N ARG A 160 -2.67 -3.34 30.42
CA ARG A 160 -4.03 -3.03 30.88
C ARG A 160 -4.09 -1.74 31.71
N LEU A 161 -3.11 -1.52 32.59
CA LEU A 161 -2.98 -0.28 33.36
C LEU A 161 -2.74 0.93 32.45
N LYS A 162 -1.80 0.85 31.50
CA LYS A 162 -1.55 1.92 30.50
C LYS A 162 -2.82 2.25 29.70
N ALA A 163 -3.56 1.22 29.29
CA ALA A 163 -4.83 1.39 28.60
C ALA A 163 -5.90 2.02 29.52
N ALA A 164 -5.95 1.67 30.81
CA ALA A 164 -6.88 2.20 31.80
C ALA A 164 -6.57 3.66 32.18
N LEU A 165 -5.29 4.03 32.27
CA LEU A 165 -4.82 5.40 32.54
C LEU A 165 -5.14 6.38 31.40
N ARG A 166 -5.70 5.90 30.28
CA ARG A 166 -6.06 6.70 29.10
C ARG A 166 -4.91 7.58 28.61
N LEU A 167 -3.66 7.10 28.71
CA LEU A 167 -2.46 7.84 28.31
C LEU A 167 -2.55 8.35 26.88
N ALA A 168 -3.17 7.59 25.98
CA ALA A 168 -3.46 8.03 24.61
C ALA A 168 -4.42 9.24 24.54
N ARG A 169 -5.44 9.29 25.40
CA ARG A 169 -6.36 10.43 25.50
C ARG A 169 -5.63 11.65 26.10
N MET A 170 -4.80 11.43 27.11
CA MET A 170 -3.98 12.50 27.70
C MET A 170 -2.99 13.06 26.67
N ALA A 171 -2.32 12.19 25.91
CA ALA A 171 -1.46 12.56 24.80
C ALA A 171 -2.21 13.41 23.75
N ARG A 172 -3.44 13.01 23.38
CA ARG A 172 -4.29 13.78 22.48
C ARG A 172 -4.68 15.16 23.05
N VAL A 173 -5.04 15.23 24.33
CA VAL A 173 -5.33 16.51 25.02
C VAL A 173 -4.09 17.42 25.04
N LEU A 174 -2.90 16.84 25.06
CA LEU A 174 -1.62 17.55 24.97
C LEU A 174 -1.16 17.82 23.52
N GLY A 175 -2.03 17.64 22.52
CA GLY A 175 -1.74 17.93 21.11
C GLY A 175 -0.91 16.87 20.38
N ILE A 176 -0.83 15.64 20.90
CA ILE A 176 -0.15 14.52 20.23
C ILE A 176 -1.16 13.72 19.41
N ASP A 177 -1.12 13.91 18.10
CA ASP A 177 -2.04 13.23 17.16
C ASP A 177 -1.52 11.89 16.64
N HIS A 178 -0.22 11.59 16.84
CA HIS A 178 0.43 10.36 16.40
C HIS A 178 1.59 9.96 17.31
N PHE A 179 1.85 8.65 17.39
CA PHE A 179 3.09 8.10 17.93
C PHE A 179 3.94 7.58 16.78
N ASP A 180 5.26 7.77 16.86
CA ASP A 180 6.20 7.27 15.86
C ASP A 180 7.28 6.42 16.55
N ALA A 181 7.46 5.21 16.03
CA ALA A 181 8.52 4.30 16.47
C ALA A 181 9.91 4.80 16.03
N SER A 182 9.97 5.56 14.94
CA SER A 182 11.18 6.15 14.40
C SER A 182 11.25 7.65 14.75
N PRO A 183 12.35 8.12 15.36
CA PRO A 183 12.44 9.52 15.80
C PRO A 183 12.54 10.48 14.60
N PRO A 184 11.73 11.55 14.54
CA PRO A 184 11.97 12.65 13.62
C PRO A 184 13.16 13.45 14.18
N GLU A 185 14.33 13.26 13.56
CA GLU A 185 15.64 13.85 13.87
C GLU A 185 16.18 13.67 15.32
N PRO A 186 17.47 13.32 15.49
CA PRO A 186 18.09 13.07 16.79
C PRO A 186 18.28 14.31 17.69
N GLU A 187 17.88 15.51 17.27
CA GLU A 187 18.27 16.76 17.93
C GLU A 187 17.22 17.39 18.87
N SER A 188 15.95 16.96 18.86
CA SER A 188 14.97 17.58 19.76
C SER A 188 15.18 17.16 21.23
N LEU A 189 15.25 18.14 22.14
CA LEU A 189 15.33 17.93 23.60
C LEU A 189 14.21 17.01 24.12
N ARG A 190 13.03 17.08 23.51
CA ARG A 190 11.88 16.21 23.81
C ARG A 190 12.16 14.75 23.49
N ASN A 191 12.82 14.45 22.36
CA ASN A 191 13.19 13.07 21.99
C ASN A 191 14.19 12.50 22.99
N ARG A 192 15.22 13.27 23.38
CA ARG A 192 16.21 12.83 24.39
C ARG A 192 15.58 12.56 25.75
N LEU A 193 14.68 13.45 26.21
CA LEU A 193 13.97 13.25 27.47
C LEU A 193 13.06 12.02 27.42
N PHE A 194 12.37 11.80 26.30
CA PHE A 194 11.55 10.61 26.09
C PHE A 194 12.41 9.34 26.13
N ASP A 195 13.53 9.29 25.41
CA ASP A 195 14.44 8.14 25.39
C ASP A 195 15.08 7.84 26.77
N LEU A 196 15.30 8.88 27.59
CA LEU A 196 15.74 8.75 28.97
C LEU A 196 14.63 8.14 29.86
N LEU A 197 13.38 8.60 29.72
CA LEU A 197 12.23 8.05 30.43
C LEU A 197 11.99 6.57 30.07
N LEU A 198 12.24 6.20 28.82
CA LEU A 198 12.18 4.82 28.36
C LEU A 198 13.19 3.92 29.09
N LEU A 199 14.21 4.43 29.80
CA LEU A 199 15.21 3.58 30.49
C LEU A 199 14.58 2.89 31.70
N GLY A 200 13.55 3.50 32.27
CA GLY A 200 12.74 2.94 33.34
C GLY A 200 11.63 2.00 32.87
N TYR A 201 11.40 1.84 31.55
CA TYR A 201 10.35 0.93 31.07
C TYR A 201 10.77 -0.53 31.29
N PRO A 202 9.97 -1.35 32.00
CA PRO A 202 10.35 -2.72 32.32
C PRO A 202 10.33 -3.58 31.06
N ILE A 203 11.50 -4.13 30.73
CA ILE A 203 11.72 -5.11 29.65
C ILE A 203 12.33 -6.37 30.29
N ARG A 204 11.90 -7.56 29.84
CA ARG A 204 12.48 -8.85 30.28
C ARG A 204 14.01 -8.83 30.19
N ARG A 205 14.71 -9.37 31.20
CA ARG A 205 16.18 -9.23 31.34
C ARG A 205 16.96 -9.64 30.08
N GLY A 206 16.53 -10.72 29.40
CA GLY A 206 17.16 -11.20 28.16
C GLY A 206 16.80 -10.40 26.91
N GLU A 207 15.78 -9.55 26.96
CA GLU A 207 15.28 -8.75 25.84
C GLU A 207 15.72 -7.27 25.92
N ARG A 208 16.58 -6.93 26.88
CA ARG A 208 17.08 -5.56 27.06
C ARG A 208 18.05 -5.22 25.93
N CYS A 209 17.72 -4.16 25.21
CA CYS A 209 18.49 -3.69 24.06
C CYS A 209 18.73 -2.19 24.17
N SER A 210 19.87 -1.71 23.66
CA SER A 210 20.22 -0.28 23.61
C SER A 210 19.66 0.44 22.38
N ASN A 211 19.13 -0.29 21.38
CA ASN A 211 18.55 0.28 20.18
C ASN A 211 17.34 1.17 20.54
N PRO A 212 17.36 2.48 20.21
CA PRO A 212 16.31 3.41 20.60
C PRO A 212 14.96 3.09 19.94
N VAL A 213 14.96 2.63 18.69
CA VAL A 213 13.74 2.24 17.97
C VAL A 213 13.12 1.02 18.64
N CYS A 214 13.92 0.00 18.96
CA CYS A 214 13.45 -1.19 19.69
C CYS A 214 12.77 -0.83 21.03
N ARG A 215 13.36 0.10 21.78
CA ARG A 215 12.81 0.55 23.06
C ARG A 215 11.52 1.36 22.90
N ARG A 216 11.43 2.19 21.86
CA ARG A 216 10.20 2.93 21.52
C ARG A 216 9.08 1.98 21.09
N ILE A 217 9.38 0.97 20.28
CA ILE A 217 8.44 -0.10 19.92
C ILE A 217 7.92 -0.80 21.18
N ALA A 218 8.83 -1.24 22.07
CA ALA A 218 8.46 -1.90 23.32
C ALA A 218 7.56 -1.03 24.21
N PHE A 219 7.81 0.27 24.25
CA PHE A 219 6.96 1.21 24.98
C PHE A 219 5.62 1.45 24.31
N MET A 220 5.58 1.59 23.00
CA MET A 220 4.34 1.84 22.26
C MET A 220 3.42 0.62 22.31
N TYR A 221 3.93 -0.57 22.03
CA TYR A 221 3.12 -1.75 21.77
C TYR A 221 3.28 -2.91 22.78
N ALA A 222 4.29 -2.86 23.64
CA ALA A 222 4.87 -3.99 24.40
C ALA A 222 5.96 -4.76 23.62
N GLU A 223 6.60 -5.75 24.25
CA GLU A 223 7.63 -6.57 23.62
C GLU A 223 7.01 -7.42 22.50
N LEU A 224 7.35 -7.09 21.25
CA LEU A 224 6.74 -7.72 20.06
C LEU A 224 7.51 -8.95 19.57
N TYR A 225 8.77 -9.11 19.95
CA TYR A 225 9.66 -10.12 19.41
C TYR A 225 10.64 -10.58 20.48
N ASN A 226 11.15 -11.80 20.32
CA ASN A 226 12.30 -12.29 21.06
C ASN A 226 13.57 -11.95 20.26
N HIS A 227 14.58 -11.33 20.87
CA HIS A 227 15.81 -10.94 20.17
C HIS A 227 16.55 -12.14 19.57
N ALA A 228 16.41 -13.33 20.16
CA ALA A 228 16.95 -14.58 19.61
C ALA A 228 16.39 -14.92 18.21
N ASN A 229 15.20 -14.42 17.89
CA ASN A 229 14.52 -14.61 16.60
C ASN A 229 14.81 -13.50 15.58
N LEU A 230 15.54 -12.44 15.96
CA LEU A 230 15.95 -11.39 15.05
C LEU A 230 17.33 -11.70 14.45
N THR A 231 17.49 -11.46 13.15
CA THR A 231 18.82 -11.36 12.54
C THR A 231 19.43 -10.00 12.89
N GLY A 232 20.77 -9.87 12.76
CA GLY A 232 21.42 -8.58 12.96
C GLY A 232 20.91 -7.50 12.03
N GLU A 233 20.68 -7.85 10.75
CA GLU A 233 20.09 -6.99 9.72
C GLU A 233 18.65 -6.60 10.08
N LEU A 234 17.79 -7.57 10.42
CA LEU A 234 16.39 -7.30 10.76
C LEU A 234 16.26 -6.37 11.97
N HIS A 235 17.13 -6.55 12.97
CA HIS A 235 17.15 -5.66 14.13
C HIS A 235 17.64 -4.24 13.80
N ALA A 236 18.53 -4.08 12.81
CA ALA A 236 18.98 -2.77 12.33
C ALA A 236 17.90 -2.05 11.50
N ASP A 237 17.10 -2.82 10.75
CA ASP A 237 16.07 -2.32 9.83
C ASP A 237 14.71 -2.06 10.49
N LEU A 238 14.59 -2.27 11.81
CA LEU A 238 13.35 -1.98 12.56
C LEU A 238 12.84 -0.55 12.36
N LYS A 239 13.74 0.42 12.12
CA LYS A 239 13.39 1.82 11.86
C LYS A 239 12.63 2.03 10.55
N ASP A 240 12.81 1.13 9.59
CA ASP A 240 12.20 1.17 8.27
C ASP A 240 10.91 0.35 8.25
N LEU A 241 10.83 -0.71 9.06
CA LEU A 241 9.65 -1.57 9.21
C LEU A 241 8.58 -1.01 10.15
N PHE A 242 8.96 -0.17 11.11
CA PHE A 242 8.05 0.43 12.09
C PHE A 242 8.02 1.95 11.97
N GLY A 243 6.83 2.53 12.15
CA GLY A 243 6.66 3.97 12.04
C GLY A 243 5.40 4.48 12.71
N VAL A 244 4.74 5.43 12.03
CA VAL A 244 3.63 6.19 12.59
C VAL A 244 2.40 5.32 12.89
N ALA A 245 1.81 5.53 14.07
CA ALA A 245 0.48 5.06 14.44
C ALA A 245 -0.36 6.25 14.91
N ASN A 246 -1.51 6.47 14.25
CA ASN A 246 -2.41 7.55 14.62
C ASN A 246 -3.09 7.28 15.98
N ILE A 247 -3.32 8.35 16.74
CA ILE A 247 -3.80 8.25 18.12
C ILE A 247 -5.21 7.66 18.20
N SER A 248 -6.08 7.91 17.21
CA SER A 248 -7.46 7.39 17.22
C SER A 248 -7.49 5.87 17.11
N ALA A 249 -6.67 5.27 16.24
CA ALA A 249 -6.58 3.83 16.09
C ALA A 249 -6.02 3.20 17.37
N PHE A 250 -5.00 3.83 17.96
CA PHE A 250 -4.41 3.39 19.22
C PHE A 250 -5.40 3.48 20.39
N MET A 251 -6.18 4.57 20.48
CA MET A 251 -7.25 4.72 21.48
C MET A 251 -8.32 3.65 21.32
N HIS A 252 -8.70 3.30 20.08
CA HIS A 252 -9.66 2.25 19.84
C HIS A 252 -9.13 0.87 20.25
N LEU A 253 -7.87 0.57 19.92
CA LEU A 253 -7.18 -0.64 20.40
C LEU A 253 -7.15 -0.71 21.92
N ALA A 254 -6.84 0.41 22.60
CA ALA A 254 -6.88 0.49 24.05
C ALA A 254 -8.29 0.25 24.62
N THR A 255 -9.36 0.66 23.92
CA THR A 255 -10.74 0.32 24.28
C THR A 255 -10.97 -1.20 24.21
N MET A 256 -10.60 -1.84 23.11
CA MET A 256 -10.72 -3.30 22.98
C MET A 256 -9.90 -4.06 24.03
N VAL A 257 -8.68 -3.58 24.36
CA VAL A 257 -7.85 -4.15 25.44
C VAL A 257 -8.50 -4.03 26.81
N ARG A 258 -9.18 -2.91 27.11
CA ARG A 258 -9.89 -2.74 28.38
C ARG A 258 -11.12 -3.63 28.47
N THR A 259 -11.84 -3.78 27.36
CA THR A 259 -13.04 -4.62 27.29
C THR A 259 -12.70 -6.12 27.23
N GLY A 260 -11.51 -6.47 26.70
CA GLY A 260 -11.04 -7.84 26.55
C GLY A 260 -11.44 -8.50 25.22
N PHE A 261 -12.25 -7.84 24.41
CA PHE A 261 -12.70 -8.32 23.10
C PHE A 261 -13.00 -7.16 22.14
N VAL A 262 -13.23 -7.48 20.87
CA VAL A 262 -13.56 -6.52 19.81
C VAL A 262 -14.86 -5.78 20.07
N VAL A 263 -14.80 -4.45 20.09
CA VAL A 263 -15.93 -3.53 20.25
C VAL A 263 -15.78 -2.40 19.25
N ASN A 264 -16.83 -1.59 19.06
CA ASN A 264 -16.71 -0.38 18.23
C ASN A 264 -15.97 0.75 18.96
N ARG A 265 -15.73 1.87 18.25
CA ARG A 265 -15.06 3.07 18.79
C ARG A 265 -15.68 3.59 20.09
N ARG A 266 -16.99 3.39 20.30
CA ARG A 266 -17.72 3.80 21.51
C ARG A 266 -17.62 2.79 22.66
N GLY A 267 -17.03 1.63 22.42
CA GLY A 267 -16.95 0.53 23.39
C GLY A 267 -18.18 -0.37 23.42
N SER A 268 -19.10 -0.23 22.47
CA SER A 268 -20.29 -1.09 22.36
C SER A 268 -19.97 -2.38 21.62
N ASP A 269 -20.49 -3.50 22.11
CA ASP A 269 -20.39 -4.78 21.42
C ASP A 269 -21.40 -4.86 20.27
N ILE A 270 -20.92 -4.59 19.06
CA ILE A 270 -21.68 -4.72 17.82
C ILE A 270 -21.18 -5.87 16.94
N TYR A 271 -20.14 -6.59 17.39
CA TYR A 271 -19.43 -7.57 16.58
C TYR A 271 -19.72 -8.99 17.05
N LEU A 272 -19.56 -9.30 18.35
CA LEU A 272 -19.77 -10.67 18.84
C LEU A 272 -21.22 -11.18 18.75
N PRO A 273 -22.28 -10.34 18.72
CA PRO A 273 -23.62 -10.83 18.41
C PRO A 273 -23.75 -11.51 17.04
N TRP A 274 -22.75 -11.35 16.15
CA TRP A 274 -22.75 -11.87 14.79
C TRP A 274 -21.70 -12.97 14.53
N LEU A 275 -21.31 -13.74 15.55
CA LEU A 275 -20.34 -14.85 15.42
C LEU A 275 -20.66 -15.82 14.27
N GLY A 276 -21.94 -16.03 13.95
CA GLY A 276 -22.40 -16.84 12.81
C GLY A 276 -21.89 -16.37 11.44
N ARG A 277 -21.43 -15.13 11.31
CA ARG A 277 -20.82 -14.60 10.06
C ARG A 277 -19.38 -15.04 9.86
N LEU A 278 -18.72 -15.54 10.91
CA LEU A 278 -17.39 -16.15 10.84
C LEU A 278 -17.45 -17.66 10.59
N ASN A 279 -18.52 -18.16 9.97
CA ASN A 279 -18.71 -19.56 9.61
C ASN A 279 -17.88 -19.97 8.37
N ILE A 280 -16.56 -19.83 8.49
CA ILE A 280 -15.54 -20.23 7.50
C ILE A 280 -14.36 -20.90 8.23
N PRO A 281 -13.54 -21.71 7.55
CA PRO A 281 -12.34 -22.26 8.15
C PRO A 281 -11.34 -21.16 8.57
N VAL A 282 -10.88 -21.18 9.83
CA VAL A 282 -9.87 -20.25 10.36
C VAL A 282 -8.81 -20.98 11.17
N THR A 283 -7.54 -20.77 10.82
CA THR A 283 -6.41 -21.19 11.67
C THR A 283 -5.86 -20.00 12.45
N PHE A 284 -5.78 -20.11 13.77
CA PHE A 284 -5.13 -19.16 14.66
C PHE A 284 -3.68 -19.57 14.90
N ILE A 285 -2.73 -18.67 14.66
CA ILE A 285 -1.30 -18.89 14.96
C ILE A 285 -0.93 -17.96 16.10
N HIS A 286 -0.26 -18.47 17.12
CA HIS A 286 0.15 -17.68 18.29
C HIS A 286 1.54 -18.07 18.76
N GLY A 287 2.40 -17.10 19.08
CA GLY A 287 3.71 -17.37 19.67
C GLY A 287 3.63 -17.62 21.18
N SER A 288 4.24 -18.68 21.70
CA SER A 288 4.16 -19.02 23.14
C SER A 288 4.68 -17.92 24.06
N ASP A 289 5.63 -17.12 23.58
CA ASP A 289 6.34 -16.11 24.36
C ASP A 289 5.76 -14.71 24.12
N ASN A 290 4.64 -14.62 23.41
CA ASN A 290 3.99 -13.35 23.13
C ASN A 290 3.47 -12.72 24.43
N VAL A 291 4.17 -11.69 24.88
CA VAL A 291 3.80 -10.85 26.03
C VAL A 291 3.12 -9.53 25.61
N CYS A 292 2.87 -9.31 24.32
CA CYS A 292 1.98 -8.24 23.86
C CYS A 292 0.51 -8.65 24.07
N PHE A 293 0.16 -9.83 23.57
CA PHE A 293 -1.11 -10.52 23.83
C PHE A 293 -0.82 -11.97 24.19
N PHE A 294 -1.24 -12.39 25.38
CA PHE A 294 -0.96 -13.75 25.84
C PHE A 294 -1.67 -14.80 24.97
N PRO A 295 -1.11 -16.02 24.87
CA PRO A 295 -1.65 -17.13 24.06
C PRO A 295 -3.14 -17.43 24.26
N GLU A 296 -3.67 -17.18 25.45
CA GLU A 296 -5.07 -17.34 25.82
C GLU A 296 -5.99 -16.51 24.92
N SER A 297 -5.50 -15.42 24.33
CA SER A 297 -6.27 -14.55 23.41
C SER A 297 -6.85 -15.33 22.23
N THR A 298 -6.02 -16.14 21.55
CA THR A 298 -6.46 -16.96 20.41
C THR A 298 -7.13 -18.25 20.85
N GLU A 299 -6.81 -18.76 22.04
CA GLU A 299 -7.49 -19.91 22.62
C GLU A 299 -8.96 -19.60 22.88
N ILE A 300 -9.25 -18.53 23.62
CA ILE A 300 -10.62 -18.07 23.89
C ILE A 300 -11.38 -17.81 22.59
N SER A 301 -10.72 -17.17 21.62
CA SER A 301 -11.32 -16.87 20.32
C SER A 301 -11.69 -18.15 19.55
N CYS A 302 -10.78 -19.14 19.52
CA CYS A 302 -10.97 -20.44 18.86
C CYS A 302 -12.10 -21.24 19.52
N ASP A 303 -12.11 -21.30 20.85
CA ASP A 303 -13.12 -22.04 21.62
C ASP A 303 -14.51 -21.42 21.49
N LEU A 304 -14.60 -20.09 21.54
CA LEU A 304 -15.87 -19.37 21.34
C LEU A 304 -16.46 -19.65 19.96
N LEU A 305 -15.64 -19.54 18.91
CA LEU A 305 -16.06 -19.78 17.54
C LEU A 305 -16.39 -21.25 17.30
N GLY A 306 -15.58 -22.17 17.84
CA GLY A 306 -15.83 -23.61 17.76
C GLY A 306 -17.13 -24.04 18.43
N LYS A 307 -17.47 -23.45 19.59
CA LYS A 307 -18.75 -23.68 20.26
C LYS A 307 -19.95 -23.14 19.46
N HIS A 308 -19.78 -22.04 18.74
CA HIS A 308 -20.88 -21.38 18.03
C HIS A 308 -21.12 -21.93 16.62
N ASN A 309 -20.06 -22.15 15.83
CA ASN A 309 -20.13 -22.50 14.40
C ASN A 309 -19.69 -23.94 14.09
N GLY A 310 -19.20 -24.69 15.08
CA GLY A 310 -18.65 -26.03 14.90
C GLY A 310 -17.12 -26.04 15.01
N ARG A 311 -16.59 -26.99 15.80
CA ARG A 311 -15.17 -27.07 16.18
C ARG A 311 -14.24 -27.30 14.98
N ASP A 312 -14.70 -28.03 13.97
CA ASP A 312 -13.92 -28.47 12.81
C ASP A 312 -13.48 -27.33 11.89
N LEU A 313 -14.13 -26.16 11.99
CA LEU A 313 -13.75 -24.99 11.21
C LEU A 313 -12.57 -24.23 11.80
N TYR A 314 -12.22 -24.45 13.07
CA TYR A 314 -11.25 -23.62 13.75
C TYR A 314 -10.05 -24.45 14.17
N HIS A 315 -8.84 -24.00 13.88
CA HIS A 315 -7.63 -24.67 14.37
C HIS A 315 -6.75 -23.66 15.08
N ARG A 316 -5.93 -24.13 16.02
CA ARG A 316 -4.98 -23.28 16.74
C ARG A 316 -3.61 -23.92 16.75
N VAL A 317 -2.61 -23.15 16.36
CA VAL A 317 -1.20 -23.53 16.34
C VAL A 317 -0.45 -22.61 17.30
N LEU A 318 0.06 -23.19 18.38
CA LEU A 318 0.94 -22.49 19.32
C LEU A 318 2.40 -22.77 18.92
N VAL A 319 3.18 -21.72 18.70
CA VAL A 319 4.56 -21.79 18.20
C VAL A 319 5.53 -21.55 19.37
N PRO A 320 6.28 -22.56 19.83
CA PRO A 320 7.19 -22.42 20.97
C PRO A 320 8.36 -21.47 20.68
N GLY A 321 8.70 -20.59 21.63
CA GLY A 321 9.85 -19.68 21.53
C GLY A 321 9.64 -18.46 20.64
N TYR A 322 8.41 -18.21 20.20
CA TYR A 322 8.07 -17.09 19.33
C TYR A 322 7.30 -16.00 20.10
N GLY A 323 7.69 -14.74 19.89
CA GLY A 323 6.96 -13.56 20.31
C GLY A 323 5.80 -13.21 19.36
N HIS A 324 5.31 -11.98 19.47
CA HIS A 324 4.15 -11.49 18.72
C HIS A 324 4.39 -11.50 17.20
N ILE A 325 5.33 -10.70 16.69
CA ILE A 325 5.57 -10.56 15.25
C ILE A 325 6.60 -11.56 14.71
N ASP A 326 7.28 -12.31 15.59
CA ASP A 326 8.23 -13.38 15.20
C ASP A 326 7.57 -14.41 14.27
N CYS A 327 6.27 -14.68 14.42
CA CYS A 327 5.55 -15.61 13.55
C CYS A 327 5.42 -15.12 12.10
N ILE A 328 5.75 -13.85 11.82
CA ILE A 328 5.70 -13.24 10.49
C ILE A 328 7.09 -13.08 9.89
N PHE A 329 8.06 -12.60 10.66
CA PHE A 329 9.40 -12.27 10.14
C PHE A 329 10.56 -12.77 11.00
N GLY A 330 10.31 -13.69 11.94
CA GLY A 330 11.39 -14.30 12.72
C GLY A 330 12.33 -15.08 11.80
N ARG A 331 13.62 -15.11 12.12
CA ARG A 331 14.68 -15.75 11.29
C ARG A 331 14.32 -17.16 10.81
N ASN A 332 13.63 -17.95 11.63
CA ASN A 332 13.26 -19.34 11.34
C ASN A 332 11.75 -19.50 11.03
N ALA A 333 10.98 -18.42 10.91
CA ALA A 333 9.53 -18.48 10.72
C ALA A 333 9.12 -19.26 9.45
N HIS A 334 9.96 -19.22 8.42
CA HIS A 334 9.79 -19.99 7.19
C HIS A 334 9.85 -21.51 7.39
N ARG A 335 10.51 -21.98 8.46
CA ARG A 335 10.59 -23.39 8.84
C ARG A 335 9.51 -23.76 9.84
N ASP A 336 9.29 -22.91 10.83
CA ASP A 336 8.50 -23.28 12.02
C ASP A 336 7.03 -22.87 11.90
N VAL A 337 6.71 -21.86 11.09
CA VAL A 337 5.37 -21.23 11.05
C VAL A 337 4.73 -21.31 9.67
N PHE A 338 5.44 -20.93 8.62
CA PHE A 338 4.85 -20.82 7.28
C PHE A 338 4.30 -22.14 6.72
N PRO A 339 4.86 -23.33 7.04
CA PRO A 339 4.26 -24.60 6.64
C PRO A 339 2.84 -24.78 7.19
N ALA A 340 2.56 -24.34 8.43
CA ALA A 340 1.21 -24.40 9.00
C ALA A 340 0.24 -23.44 8.28
N ILE A 341 0.72 -22.26 7.86
CA ILE A 341 -0.04 -21.33 7.03
C ILE A 341 -0.41 -21.99 5.70
N VAL A 342 0.57 -22.58 5.01
CA VAL A 342 0.34 -23.26 3.73
C VAL A 342 -0.58 -24.46 3.87
N ALA A 343 -0.44 -25.27 4.92
CA ALA A 343 -1.31 -26.41 5.17
C ALA A 343 -2.79 -25.98 5.26
N HIS A 344 -3.08 -24.88 5.97
CA HIS A 344 -4.43 -24.31 6.02
C HIS A 344 -4.88 -23.82 4.64
N LEU A 345 -4.04 -23.03 3.96
CA LEU A 345 -4.39 -22.46 2.66
C LEU A 345 -4.62 -23.54 1.59
N ASP A 346 -3.87 -24.65 1.65
CA ASP A 346 -3.97 -25.77 0.72
C ASP A 346 -5.28 -26.52 0.91
N ALA A 347 -5.65 -26.80 2.16
CA ALA A 347 -6.92 -27.46 2.52
C ALA A 347 -8.16 -26.68 2.04
N THR A 348 -8.04 -25.35 1.89
CA THR A 348 -9.10 -24.49 1.40
C THR A 348 -8.79 -23.84 0.05
N SER A 349 -7.81 -24.36 -0.69
CA SER A 349 -7.41 -23.81 -1.98
C SER A 349 -8.50 -24.00 -3.03
N ARG A 350 -8.70 -22.97 -3.85
CA ARG A 350 -9.66 -23.00 -4.97
C ARG A 350 -9.00 -22.35 -6.18
N PRO A 351 -8.43 -23.14 -7.10
CA PRO A 351 -7.85 -22.61 -8.31
C PRO A 351 -8.88 -21.85 -9.16
N VAL A 352 -8.49 -20.69 -9.70
CA VAL A 352 -9.36 -19.94 -10.63
C VAL A 352 -9.37 -20.66 -11.97
N PRO A 353 -10.53 -21.05 -12.56
CA PRO A 353 -10.57 -21.79 -13.82
C PRO A 353 -9.81 -21.09 -14.96
N ARG A 354 -9.05 -21.86 -15.76
CA ARG A 354 -8.18 -21.32 -16.82
C ARG A 354 -8.92 -20.39 -17.78
N ARG A 355 -10.13 -20.77 -18.21
CA ARG A 355 -10.97 -19.96 -19.10
C ARG A 355 -11.29 -18.58 -18.51
N LEU A 356 -11.70 -18.53 -17.23
CA LEU A 356 -11.97 -17.27 -16.54
C LEU A 356 -10.70 -16.43 -16.38
N ARG A 357 -9.55 -17.06 -16.14
CA ARG A 357 -8.25 -16.37 -16.11
C ARG A 357 -7.89 -15.78 -17.47
N GLU A 358 -8.07 -16.53 -18.54
CA GLU A 358 -7.81 -16.07 -19.91
C GLU A 358 -8.76 -14.94 -20.32
N GLU A 359 -10.05 -15.06 -19.99
CA GLU A 359 -11.08 -14.05 -20.25
C GLU A 359 -10.84 -12.78 -19.42
N LYS A 360 -10.55 -12.89 -18.12
CA LYS A 360 -10.20 -11.75 -17.28
C LYS A 360 -8.86 -11.14 -17.63
N ALA A 361 -7.84 -11.93 -18.01
CA ALA A 361 -6.60 -11.39 -18.57
C ALA A 361 -6.85 -10.75 -19.94
N ALA A 362 -7.87 -11.19 -20.68
CA ALA A 362 -8.29 -10.57 -21.93
C ALA A 362 -8.93 -9.19 -21.72
N ILE A 363 -9.67 -9.05 -20.62
CA ILE A 363 -10.38 -7.83 -20.18
C ILE A 363 -9.41 -6.86 -19.44
N ALA A 364 -8.63 -7.35 -18.47
CA ALA A 364 -7.63 -6.64 -17.67
C ALA A 364 -6.27 -6.54 -18.39
N ALA A 365 -6.30 -6.34 -19.71
CA ALA A 365 -5.10 -6.14 -20.50
C ALA A 365 -4.55 -4.74 -20.24
N GLY A 366 -3.88 -4.57 -19.10
CA GLY A 366 -3.22 -3.32 -18.76
C GLY A 366 -2.07 -3.00 -19.71
N LEU A 367 -1.59 -1.77 -19.67
CA LEU A 367 -0.53 -1.25 -20.52
C LEU A 367 0.53 -0.57 -19.68
N THR A 368 1.79 -0.83 -19.95
CA THR A 368 2.90 -0.04 -19.43
C THR A 368 3.76 0.49 -20.57
N PHE A 369 4.32 1.68 -20.39
CA PHE A 369 5.27 2.26 -21.33
C PHE A 369 6.19 3.25 -20.58
N ARG A 370 7.34 3.57 -21.20
CA ARG A 370 8.32 4.48 -20.63
C ARG A 370 8.46 5.71 -21.51
N GLU A 371 8.43 6.88 -20.89
CA GLU A 371 8.56 8.16 -21.58
C GLU A 371 9.77 8.93 -21.05
N ARG A 372 10.50 9.61 -21.93
CA ARG A 372 11.61 10.48 -21.56
C ARG A 372 11.44 11.85 -22.18
N MET A 373 11.31 12.87 -21.33
CA MET A 373 11.15 14.26 -21.74
C MET A 373 12.28 15.10 -21.16
N ALA A 374 12.74 16.10 -21.91
CA ALA A 374 13.69 17.07 -21.37
C ALA A 374 13.51 18.44 -22.02
N GLY A 375 13.88 19.49 -21.30
CA GLY A 375 13.85 20.85 -21.84
C GLY A 375 14.26 21.90 -20.82
N ARG A 376 13.98 23.16 -21.14
CA ARG A 376 14.40 24.30 -20.32
C ARG A 376 13.50 24.40 -19.09
N PHE A 377 14.12 24.59 -17.94
CA PHE A 377 13.46 24.82 -16.67
C PHE A 377 14.24 25.87 -15.89
N GLU A 378 13.50 26.79 -15.27
CA GLU A 378 14.06 27.82 -14.40
C GLU A 378 13.52 27.54 -13.01
N GLY A 379 14.41 27.10 -12.11
CA GLY A 379 14.10 26.78 -10.72
C GLY A 379 14.70 27.80 -9.75
N SER A 380 14.32 27.69 -8.49
CA SER A 380 14.89 28.45 -7.37
C SER A 380 15.40 27.50 -6.31
N ASP A 381 16.68 27.62 -5.96
CA ASP A 381 17.27 26.84 -4.87
C ASP A 381 16.78 27.29 -3.49
N ASP A 382 17.29 26.66 -2.43
CA ASP A 382 16.84 26.94 -1.06
C ASP A 382 17.23 28.34 -0.57
N SER A 383 18.22 28.98 -1.20
CA SER A 383 18.59 30.38 -0.96
C SER A 383 17.72 31.38 -1.72
N GLY A 384 16.82 30.89 -2.58
CA GLY A 384 15.98 31.71 -3.45
C GLY A 384 16.68 32.17 -4.73
N GLN A 385 17.91 31.72 -4.99
CA GLN A 385 18.63 32.07 -6.21
C GLN A 385 18.08 31.28 -7.40
N THR A 386 17.92 31.97 -8.54
CA THR A 386 17.45 31.35 -9.78
C THR A 386 18.50 30.43 -10.37
N VAL A 387 18.20 29.13 -10.43
CA VAL A 387 19.00 28.10 -11.08
C VAL A 387 18.34 27.73 -12.40
N LYS A 388 18.94 28.18 -13.51
CA LYS A 388 18.50 27.79 -14.86
C LYS A 388 19.16 26.47 -15.26
N GLY A 389 18.41 25.60 -15.91
CA GLY A 389 18.97 24.32 -16.32
C GLY A 389 18.07 23.51 -17.24
N ARG A 390 18.56 22.31 -17.55
CA ARG A 390 17.80 21.32 -18.30
C ARG A 390 17.09 20.39 -17.31
N LEU A 391 15.76 20.47 -17.26
CA LEU A 391 14.96 19.47 -16.56
C LEU A 391 14.83 18.24 -17.45
N SER A 392 15.12 17.07 -16.92
CA SER A 392 14.89 15.78 -17.59
C SER A 392 14.03 14.88 -16.72
N LEU A 393 12.96 14.34 -17.30
CA LEU A 393 12.07 13.36 -16.70
C LEU A 393 12.24 12.02 -17.40
N SER A 394 12.51 10.96 -16.64
CA SER A 394 12.42 9.57 -17.11
C SER A 394 11.28 8.90 -16.39
N LEU A 395 10.20 8.58 -17.09
CA LEU A 395 8.92 8.19 -16.52
C LEU A 395 8.56 6.75 -16.92
N ALA A 396 7.93 6.02 -16.02
CA ALA A 396 7.26 4.76 -16.25
C ALA A 396 5.77 4.94 -15.95
N ILE A 397 4.93 4.69 -16.96
CA ILE A 397 3.47 4.81 -16.86
C ILE A 397 2.89 3.40 -16.82
N VAL A 398 2.01 3.16 -15.84
CA VAL A 398 1.30 1.89 -15.67
C VAL A 398 -0.20 2.16 -15.68
N ILE A 399 -0.91 1.53 -16.62
CA ILE A 399 -2.37 1.51 -16.75
C ILE A 399 -2.83 0.07 -16.46
N PRO A 400 -3.23 -0.26 -15.22
CA PRO A 400 -3.50 -1.65 -14.83
C PRO A 400 -4.71 -2.28 -15.55
N ASP A 401 -5.70 -1.46 -15.91
CA ASP A 401 -6.89 -1.85 -16.66
C ASP A 401 -7.12 -0.87 -17.82
N LEU A 402 -6.67 -1.24 -19.01
CA LEU A 402 -6.85 -0.41 -20.20
C LEU A 402 -8.34 -0.27 -20.58
N ALA A 403 -9.15 -1.31 -20.40
CA ALA A 403 -10.56 -1.27 -20.77
C ALA A 403 -11.38 -0.33 -19.87
N GLY A 404 -11.10 -0.32 -18.57
CA GLY A 404 -11.62 0.68 -17.64
C GLY A 404 -11.10 2.08 -17.95
N PHE A 405 -9.79 2.22 -18.16
CA PHE A 405 -9.15 3.49 -18.48
C PHE A 405 -9.75 4.15 -19.72
N THR A 406 -10.07 3.40 -20.77
CA THR A 406 -10.67 3.98 -22.00
C THR A 406 -12.16 4.34 -21.90
N ARG A 407 -12.87 3.89 -20.86
CA ARG A 407 -14.32 4.13 -20.66
C ARG A 407 -14.61 5.23 -19.66
N ASP A 408 -13.77 5.40 -18.65
CA ASP A 408 -13.93 6.38 -17.58
C ASP A 408 -13.27 7.72 -17.95
N PRO A 409 -14.01 8.83 -18.14
CA PRO A 409 -13.42 10.15 -18.40
C PRO A 409 -12.53 10.67 -17.27
N GLY A 410 -12.70 10.17 -16.04
CA GLY A 410 -11.91 10.51 -14.85
C GLY A 410 -10.72 9.57 -14.62
N HIS A 411 -10.38 8.73 -15.59
CA HIS A 411 -9.40 7.66 -15.44
C HIS A 411 -8.04 8.15 -14.89
N ARG A 412 -7.36 7.30 -14.11
CA ARG A 412 -6.03 7.57 -13.56
C ARG A 412 -5.08 6.41 -13.82
N GLY A 413 -3.95 6.71 -14.45
CA GLY A 413 -2.78 5.83 -14.55
C GLY A 413 -1.80 6.13 -13.42
N ALA A 414 -1.01 5.12 -13.04
CA ALA A 414 0.10 5.31 -12.11
C ALA A 414 1.33 5.79 -12.89
N LEU A 415 2.05 6.74 -12.31
CA LEU A 415 3.25 7.36 -12.88
C LEU A 415 4.37 7.31 -11.86
N THR A 416 5.51 6.77 -12.22
CA THR A 416 6.75 6.86 -11.43
C THR A 416 7.89 7.33 -12.32
N GLY A 417 9.01 7.76 -11.73
CA GLY A 417 10.16 8.13 -12.55
C GLY A 417 11.30 8.78 -11.80
N THR A 418 12.22 9.36 -12.57
CA THR A 418 13.36 10.12 -12.04
C THR A 418 13.33 11.54 -12.60
N VAL A 419 13.48 12.50 -11.70
CA VAL A 419 13.57 13.94 -11.97
C VAL A 419 15.04 14.36 -11.91
N ARG A 420 15.54 15.03 -12.95
CA ARG A 420 16.92 15.54 -12.99
C ARG A 420 16.93 17.02 -13.32
N HIS A 421 17.47 17.83 -12.42
CA HIS A 421 17.71 19.25 -12.62
C HIS A 421 18.90 19.70 -11.75
N PRO A 422 19.76 20.65 -12.21
CA PRO A 422 20.91 21.12 -11.42
C PRO A 422 20.57 21.60 -10.00
N MET A 423 19.38 22.16 -9.78
CA MET A 423 18.94 22.63 -8.46
C MET A 423 18.87 21.52 -7.39
N PHE A 424 18.76 20.26 -7.80
CA PHE A 424 18.72 19.12 -6.88
C PHE A 424 20.10 18.49 -6.66
N GLY A 425 21.11 18.88 -7.45
CA GLY A 425 22.46 18.31 -7.45
C GLY A 425 22.57 16.88 -8.01
N VAL A 426 21.64 16.01 -7.62
CA VAL A 426 21.57 14.59 -8.01
C VAL A 426 20.22 14.25 -8.64
N PRO A 427 20.11 13.14 -9.38
CA PRO A 427 18.83 12.61 -9.83
C PRO A 427 17.94 12.24 -8.65
N VAL A 428 16.68 12.68 -8.69
CA VAL A 428 15.71 12.48 -7.60
C VAL A 428 14.63 11.47 -8.05
N PRO A 429 14.44 10.35 -7.34
CA PRO A 429 13.35 9.42 -7.62
C PRO A 429 12.00 10.01 -7.22
N ALA A 430 10.98 9.71 -8.02
CA ALA A 430 9.58 10.07 -7.82
C ALA A 430 8.73 8.80 -7.89
N ASP A 431 8.42 8.22 -6.73
CA ASP A 431 7.75 6.91 -6.61
C ASP A 431 6.23 7.02 -6.58
N ARG A 432 5.71 8.24 -6.56
CA ARG A 432 4.28 8.54 -6.55
C ARG A 432 3.96 9.54 -7.64
N GLY A 433 2.97 9.21 -8.47
CA GLY A 433 2.51 10.08 -9.52
C GLY A 433 1.19 9.63 -10.13
N VAL A 434 0.51 10.59 -10.77
CA VAL A 434 -0.76 10.40 -11.45
C VAL A 434 -0.62 10.81 -12.89
N PHE A 435 -1.11 9.95 -13.78
CA PHE A 435 -1.18 10.20 -15.22
C PHE A 435 -2.64 10.21 -15.68
N ARG A 436 -3.04 11.25 -16.41
CA ARG A 436 -4.36 11.35 -17.05
C ARG A 436 -4.21 11.77 -18.51
N LEU A 437 -5.10 11.30 -19.35
CA LEU A 437 -5.19 11.63 -20.77
C LEU A 437 -6.55 12.27 -21.02
N PHE A 438 -6.56 13.30 -21.86
CA PHE A 438 -7.78 13.97 -22.31
C PHE A 438 -8.69 14.48 -21.17
N ALA A 439 -8.11 14.90 -20.05
CA ALA A 439 -8.85 15.51 -18.95
C ALA A 439 -9.49 16.83 -19.42
N PRO A 440 -10.68 17.19 -18.91
CA PRO A 440 -11.31 18.47 -19.24
C PRO A 440 -10.46 19.64 -18.71
N ALA A 441 -10.33 20.69 -19.51
CA ALA A 441 -9.81 21.99 -19.10
C ALA A 441 -10.97 22.93 -18.76
N GLU A 442 -10.66 24.13 -18.24
CA GLU A 442 -11.65 25.21 -18.10
C GLU A 442 -12.23 25.64 -19.45
N ASP A 443 -11.39 25.67 -20.49
CA ASP A 443 -11.80 25.85 -21.87
C ASP A 443 -12.38 24.55 -22.45
N PRO A 444 -13.67 24.51 -22.87
CA PRO A 444 -14.30 23.32 -23.43
C PRO A 444 -13.64 22.78 -24.70
N GLU A 445 -12.90 23.61 -25.44
CA GLU A 445 -12.18 23.23 -26.66
C GLU A 445 -10.79 22.65 -26.38
N THR A 446 -10.31 22.75 -25.13
CA THR A 446 -9.01 22.23 -24.71
C THR A 446 -9.15 20.90 -23.97
N ARG A 447 -8.21 19.98 -24.23
CA ARG A 447 -8.04 18.75 -23.45
C ARG A 447 -6.64 18.67 -22.89
N LEU A 448 -6.49 18.17 -21.66
CA LEU A 448 -5.22 18.09 -20.96
C LEU A 448 -4.70 16.65 -20.89
N MET A 449 -3.41 16.46 -21.12
CA MET A 449 -2.70 15.29 -20.61
C MET A 449 -1.94 15.69 -19.35
N VAL A 450 -2.33 15.14 -18.21
CA VAL A 450 -1.83 15.55 -16.89
C VAL A 450 -0.79 14.57 -16.38
N TYR A 451 0.34 15.10 -15.92
CA TYR A 451 1.49 14.40 -15.36
C TYR A 451 1.82 15.02 -14.01
N GLN A 452 1.42 14.37 -12.94
CA GLN A 452 1.63 14.85 -11.58
C GLN A 452 2.60 13.93 -10.85
N LEU A 453 3.64 14.50 -10.26
CA LEU A 453 4.70 13.76 -9.57
C LEU A 453 4.91 14.33 -8.17
N TRP A 454 5.09 13.44 -7.20
CA TRP A 454 5.49 13.77 -5.83
C TRP A 454 6.86 13.16 -5.56
N PHE A 455 7.80 13.97 -5.09
CA PHE A 455 9.14 13.52 -4.76
C PHE A 455 9.75 14.33 -3.61
N ARG A 456 10.86 13.83 -3.06
CA ARG A 456 11.59 14.50 -1.98
C ARG A 456 13.04 14.72 -2.38
N SER A 457 13.53 15.93 -2.15
CA SER A 457 14.93 16.29 -2.34
C SER A 457 15.43 17.02 -1.10
N ASN A 458 16.53 16.55 -0.51
CA ASN A 458 17.14 17.13 0.70
C ASN A 458 16.14 17.37 1.85
N GLY A 459 15.24 16.41 2.10
CA GLY A 459 14.21 16.51 3.16
C GLY A 459 12.96 17.32 2.78
N THR A 460 13.07 18.20 1.79
CA THR A 460 11.95 19.02 1.28
C THR A 460 11.06 18.23 0.33
N ARG A 461 9.74 18.39 0.46
CA ARG A 461 8.75 17.76 -0.42
C ARG A 461 8.44 18.67 -1.60
N PHE A 462 8.37 18.06 -2.78
CA PHE A 462 8.04 18.75 -4.01
C PHE A 462 6.86 18.10 -4.72
N PHE A 463 6.00 18.95 -5.26
CA PHE A 463 4.94 18.58 -6.17
C PHE A 463 5.24 19.18 -7.54
N LEU A 464 5.40 18.33 -8.55
CA LEU A 464 5.57 18.75 -9.94
C LEU A 464 4.27 18.51 -10.68
N ASP A 465 3.66 19.61 -11.11
CA ASP A 465 2.44 19.62 -11.91
C ASP A 465 2.81 19.86 -13.37
N GLY A 466 2.53 18.87 -14.21
CA GLY A 466 2.83 18.87 -15.62
C GLY A 466 1.56 18.71 -16.45
N GLU A 467 1.42 19.50 -17.50
CA GLU A 467 0.30 19.38 -18.43
C GLU A 467 0.75 19.54 -19.88
N LYS A 468 0.21 18.69 -20.76
CA LYS A 468 0.20 18.91 -22.21
C LYS A 468 -1.17 19.43 -22.56
N ARG A 469 -1.23 20.56 -23.26
CA ARG A 469 -2.48 21.18 -23.69
C ARG A 469 -2.72 20.79 -25.14
N LEU A 470 -3.84 20.13 -25.40
CA LEU A 470 -4.29 19.74 -26.74
C LEU A 470 -5.42 20.68 -27.12
N ARG A 471 -5.17 21.53 -28.11
CA ARG A 471 -6.14 22.49 -28.63
C ARG A 471 -5.94 22.63 -30.13
N ASN A 472 -7.01 22.86 -30.88
CA ASN A 472 -6.94 22.98 -32.34
C ASN A 472 -6.81 24.45 -32.77
N ASP A 473 -5.58 24.94 -32.91
CA ASP A 473 -5.33 26.31 -33.42
C ASP A 473 -4.88 26.33 -34.90
N TRP A 474 -4.35 25.23 -35.47
CA TRP A 474 -3.99 25.05 -36.90
C TRP A 474 -3.68 23.57 -37.29
N TYR A 475 -3.83 23.18 -38.56
CA TYR A 475 -3.70 21.80 -39.09
C TYR A 475 -2.33 21.10 -38.87
N LEU A 476 -1.28 21.84 -38.46
CA LEU A 476 0.09 21.32 -38.27
C LEU A 476 0.57 21.26 -36.80
N ASP A 477 -0.25 21.63 -35.81
CA ASP A 477 0.17 21.76 -34.40
C ASP A 477 -0.01 20.49 -33.53
N LEU A 478 -0.59 19.44 -34.10
CA LEU A 478 -0.83 18.17 -33.41
C LEU A 478 0.46 17.54 -32.83
N TRP A 479 1.61 17.85 -33.43
CA TRP A 479 2.91 17.37 -33.00
C TRP A 479 3.52 18.21 -31.85
N PRO A 480 3.65 19.55 -31.94
CA PRO A 480 3.98 20.39 -30.79
C PRO A 480 3.12 20.17 -29.55
N ASP A 481 1.80 20.03 -29.72
CA ASP A 481 0.84 19.92 -28.61
C ASP A 481 0.92 18.57 -27.87
N SER A 482 1.17 17.49 -28.62
CA SER A 482 1.33 16.14 -28.03
C SER A 482 2.72 15.89 -27.43
N THR A 483 3.70 16.74 -27.75
CA THR A 483 5.11 16.56 -27.34
C THR A 483 5.59 17.59 -26.32
N THR A 484 4.89 18.71 -26.12
CA THR A 484 5.28 19.76 -25.17
C THR A 484 4.55 19.60 -23.83
N LEU A 485 5.32 19.44 -22.75
CA LEU A 485 4.83 19.43 -21.37
C LEU A 485 5.23 20.74 -20.69
N PHE A 486 4.23 21.50 -20.25
CA PHE A 486 4.42 22.66 -19.37
C PHE A 486 4.48 22.16 -17.95
N VAL A 487 5.50 22.56 -17.20
CA VAL A 487 5.71 22.09 -15.83
C VAL A 487 5.81 23.27 -14.86
N THR A 488 5.16 23.12 -13.71
CA THR A 488 5.35 23.99 -12.54
C THR A 488 5.76 23.11 -11.36
N LEU A 489 6.82 23.53 -10.67
CA LEU A 489 7.31 22.88 -9.47
C LEU A 489 6.87 23.69 -8.25
N TYR A 490 6.28 23.01 -7.28
CA TYR A 490 5.83 23.57 -6.01
C TYR A 490 6.59 22.90 -4.87
N GLU A 491 6.87 23.67 -3.82
CA GLU A 491 7.29 23.16 -2.52
C GLU A 491 6.04 22.80 -1.72
N GLY A 492 5.89 21.53 -1.36
CA GLY A 492 4.70 21.00 -0.68
C GLY A 492 4.09 19.78 -1.37
N GLU A 493 2.81 19.53 -1.09
CA GLU A 493 2.07 18.35 -1.56
C GLU A 493 1.09 18.68 -2.71
N ASP A 494 0.89 19.95 -3.03
CA ASP A 494 -0.09 20.40 -4.03
C ASP A 494 0.30 21.76 -4.66
N ALA A 495 -0.57 22.25 -5.56
CA ALA A 495 -0.39 23.51 -6.27
C ALA A 495 -0.60 24.78 -5.41
N GLY A 496 -0.99 24.64 -4.14
CA GLY A 496 -1.08 25.73 -3.17
C GLY A 496 0.26 26.06 -2.52
N GLY A 497 1.27 25.22 -2.71
CA GLY A 497 2.62 25.41 -2.22
C GLY A 497 3.39 26.57 -2.88
N ARG A 498 4.55 26.91 -2.32
CA ARG A 498 5.42 27.96 -2.89
C ARG A 498 5.98 27.48 -4.23
N VAL A 499 5.85 28.29 -5.29
CA VAL A 499 6.41 27.95 -6.60
C VAL A 499 7.93 27.98 -6.55
N ARG A 500 8.56 26.86 -6.88
CA ARG A 500 10.02 26.65 -6.92
C ARG A 500 10.58 26.63 -8.33
N GLY A 501 9.74 26.67 -9.37
CA GLY A 501 10.20 26.82 -10.74
C GLY A 501 9.15 26.53 -11.78
N ARG A 502 9.43 26.95 -13.02
CA ARG A 502 8.59 26.69 -14.19
C ARG A 502 9.46 26.34 -15.38
N GLY A 503 8.91 25.52 -16.28
CA GLY A 503 9.64 25.13 -17.48
C GLY A 503 8.77 24.54 -18.57
N LYS A 504 9.41 24.31 -19.71
CA LYS A 504 8.83 23.65 -20.87
C LYS A 504 9.76 22.52 -21.27
N ILE A 505 9.28 21.29 -21.16
CA ILE A 505 10.01 20.10 -21.56
C ILE A 505 9.34 19.45 -22.76
N ARG A 506 10.12 18.80 -23.62
CA ARG A 506 9.61 18.18 -24.84
C ARG A 506 10.02 16.72 -24.96
N LEU A 507 9.13 15.93 -25.54
CA LEU A 507 9.44 14.62 -26.10
C LEU A 507 10.00 14.83 -27.51
N SER A 508 11.25 14.40 -27.76
CA SER A 508 11.82 14.48 -29.11
C SER A 508 11.15 13.48 -30.07
N PRO A 509 11.16 13.71 -31.40
CA PRO A 509 10.62 12.77 -32.38
C PRO A 509 11.21 11.35 -32.25
N LEU A 510 12.53 11.25 -32.07
CA LEU A 510 13.21 9.98 -31.81
C LEU A 510 12.79 9.38 -30.46
N GLY A 511 12.57 10.23 -29.45
CA GLY A 511 12.05 9.84 -28.14
C GLY A 511 10.65 9.25 -28.20
N LEU A 512 9.78 9.75 -29.09
CA LEU A 512 8.45 9.20 -29.33
C LEU A 512 8.51 7.81 -29.98
N LEU A 513 9.33 7.64 -31.03
CA LEU A 513 9.56 6.32 -31.64
C LEU A 513 10.09 5.32 -30.61
N ARG A 514 11.03 5.75 -29.75
CA ARG A 514 11.56 4.93 -28.64
C ARG A 514 10.51 4.65 -27.57
N MET A 515 9.63 5.59 -27.27
CA MET A 515 8.52 5.38 -26.34
C MET A 515 7.61 4.28 -26.88
N MET A 516 7.24 4.33 -28.18
CA MET A 516 6.40 3.32 -28.82
C MET A 516 6.98 1.90 -28.72
N THR A 517 8.30 1.73 -28.77
CA THR A 517 8.93 0.40 -28.59
C THR A 517 8.93 -0.10 -27.14
N THR A 518 8.63 0.75 -26.16
CA THR A 518 8.54 0.37 -24.74
C THR A 518 7.15 -0.07 -24.31
N PHE A 519 6.17 -0.04 -25.21
CA PHE A 519 4.81 -0.47 -24.90
C PHE A 519 4.80 -1.98 -24.61
N ALA A 520 4.37 -2.33 -23.41
CA ALA A 520 4.19 -3.71 -23.01
C ALA A 520 2.80 -3.91 -22.40
N ALA A 521 2.18 -5.05 -22.71
CA ALA A 521 0.94 -5.45 -22.06
C ALA A 521 1.27 -5.98 -20.65
N LEU A 522 0.57 -5.47 -19.65
CA LEU A 522 0.60 -6.01 -18.30
C LEU A 522 -0.13 -7.35 -18.29
N ASN A 523 0.40 -8.33 -17.55
CA ASN A 523 -0.20 -9.65 -17.32
C ASN A 523 -0.33 -10.59 -18.56
N ARG A 524 0.36 -10.34 -19.68
CA ARG A 524 0.27 -11.16 -20.91
C ARG A 524 1.64 -11.57 -21.47
N ASN A 525 1.90 -12.88 -21.56
CA ASN A 525 3.12 -13.46 -22.15
C ASN A 525 3.00 -13.80 -23.66
N SER A 526 1.86 -13.52 -24.29
CA SER A 526 1.64 -13.84 -25.72
C SER A 526 1.82 -12.62 -26.64
N ALA A 527 2.48 -12.82 -27.78
CA ALA A 527 2.72 -11.77 -28.77
C ALA A 527 1.43 -11.22 -29.41
N SER A 528 0.43 -12.08 -29.67
CA SER A 528 -0.87 -11.67 -30.22
C SER A 528 -1.66 -10.79 -29.25
N ALA A 529 -1.53 -11.11 -27.96
CA ALA A 529 -2.15 -10.41 -26.86
C ALA A 529 -1.56 -8.99 -26.68
N ARG A 530 -0.23 -8.85 -26.78
CA ARG A 530 0.46 -7.54 -26.78
C ARG A 530 -0.01 -6.64 -27.93
N ARG A 531 -0.11 -7.19 -29.14
CA ARG A 531 -0.59 -6.48 -30.32
C ARG A 531 -2.02 -5.95 -30.12
N GLN A 532 -2.92 -6.78 -29.58
CA GLN A 532 -4.30 -6.36 -29.34
C GLN A 532 -4.43 -5.23 -28.31
N THR A 533 -3.69 -5.31 -27.19
CA THR A 533 -3.64 -4.24 -26.17
C THR A 533 -3.16 -2.93 -26.77
N LEU A 534 -2.08 -3.00 -27.57
CA LEU A 534 -1.53 -1.82 -28.24
C LEU A 534 -2.52 -1.21 -29.23
N CYS A 535 -3.16 -2.02 -30.08
CA CYS A 535 -4.18 -1.54 -31.02
C CYS A 535 -5.36 -0.87 -30.30
N ARG A 536 -5.80 -1.38 -29.15
CA ARG A 536 -6.87 -0.77 -28.35
C ARG A 536 -6.46 0.59 -27.78
N PHE A 537 -5.27 0.69 -27.20
CA PHE A 537 -4.77 1.97 -26.67
C PHE A 537 -4.57 3.00 -27.78
N LEU A 538 -3.92 2.61 -28.89
CA LEU A 538 -3.73 3.49 -30.04
C LEU A 538 -5.06 3.93 -30.65
N GLY A 539 -6.03 3.02 -30.77
CA GLY A 539 -7.38 3.35 -31.24
C GLY A 539 -8.09 4.36 -30.33
N PHE A 540 -8.00 4.19 -29.01
CA PHE A 540 -8.50 5.18 -28.05
C PHE A 540 -7.82 6.55 -28.20
N PHE A 541 -6.49 6.55 -28.30
CA PHE A 541 -5.70 7.77 -28.43
C PHE A 541 -6.04 8.52 -29.72
N VAL A 542 -6.02 7.83 -30.87
CA VAL A 542 -6.36 8.40 -32.18
C VAL A 542 -7.79 8.90 -32.20
N ARG A 543 -8.76 8.14 -31.66
CA ARG A 543 -10.17 8.57 -31.61
C ARG A 543 -10.35 9.88 -30.86
N ASN A 544 -9.70 10.05 -29.70
CA ASN A 544 -9.81 11.28 -28.91
C ASN A 544 -9.09 12.46 -29.59
N ILE A 545 -7.94 12.22 -30.21
CA ILE A 545 -7.27 13.23 -31.04
C ILE A 545 -8.18 13.65 -32.20
N VAL A 546 -8.73 12.71 -32.96
CA VAL A 546 -9.69 13.00 -34.04
C VAL A 546 -10.90 13.78 -33.51
N ALA A 547 -11.46 13.43 -32.35
CA ALA A 547 -12.58 14.17 -31.78
C ALA A 547 -12.24 15.64 -31.44
N ILE A 548 -10.99 15.95 -31.09
CA ILE A 548 -10.52 17.32 -30.82
C ILE A 548 -10.33 18.11 -32.13
N TYR A 549 -9.78 17.48 -33.18
CA TYR A 549 -9.37 18.18 -34.41
C TYR A 549 -10.35 18.05 -35.61
N LEU A 550 -11.29 17.08 -35.62
CA LEU A 550 -12.21 16.78 -36.74
C LEU A 550 -13.51 17.61 -36.81
N PRO A 551 -14.17 18.05 -35.71
CA PRO A 551 -15.42 18.81 -35.78
C PRO A 551 -15.37 20.10 -36.62
N PHE A 552 -14.18 20.66 -36.87
CA PHE A 552 -13.98 21.86 -37.71
C PHE A 552 -13.53 21.58 -39.16
N LEU A 553 -13.23 20.32 -39.52
CA LEU A 553 -13.01 19.93 -40.92
C LEU A 553 -14.32 19.96 -41.74
N HIS A 554 -15.47 19.80 -41.07
CA HIS A 554 -16.79 19.87 -41.70
C HIS A 554 -17.37 21.28 -41.80
N SER A 555 -16.99 22.24 -40.92
CA SER A 555 -17.51 23.62 -41.03
C SER A 555 -16.93 24.40 -42.21
N LYS A 556 -15.79 23.98 -42.77
CA LYS A 556 -15.20 24.59 -43.98
C LYS A 556 -15.66 24.00 -45.31
N ARG A 557 -16.39 22.88 -45.34
CA ARG A 557 -17.05 22.40 -46.57
C ARG A 557 -18.39 23.08 -46.84
N ALA A 558 -18.98 23.74 -45.85
CA ALA A 558 -20.21 24.52 -45.99
C ALA A 558 -19.98 26.01 -46.30
N GLY A 559 -18.71 26.44 -46.46
CA GLY A 559 -18.33 27.83 -46.70
C GLY A 559 -17.34 28.02 -47.86
N ARG A 560 -17.42 27.18 -48.89
CA ARG A 560 -16.77 27.40 -50.19
C ARG A 560 -17.80 27.35 -51.29
#